data_AF-A0A2N1XH21-F1
#
_entry.id   AF-A0A2N1XH21-F1
#
_cell.length_a   1.000
_cell.length_b   1.000
_cell.length_c   1.000
_cell.angle_alpha   90.00
_cell.angle_beta   90.00
_cell.angle_gamma   90.00
#
_symmetry.space_group_name_H-M   'P 1'
#
loop_
_entity.id
_entity.type
_entity.pdbx_description
1 polymer ?
#
loop_
_entity_poly.entity_id
_entity_poly.type
_entity_poly.pdbx_seq_one_letter_code
_entity_poly.pdbx_strand_id
1 'polypeptide(L)'
;MNRKSTHILNLLAGSLLVLGFAGSALANATPSPTLRAALDYSAHFSPDRDDWQVFHHDGRSLRVLADADCRNEQAPPEGLWLLTRNGAGQPELLAPSALPLPAGHSGHIALLACDAPAPVNDGGVLRVPSELMEWLTDNAGLVYVSR
;
A
#
# COMPACT_ATOMS: atom_id res chain seq x y z
N MET A 1 -7.92 -62.84 -41.11
CA MET A 1 -6.89 -62.17 -41.93
C MET A 1 -5.73 -61.82 -41.00
N ASN A 2 -4.63 -62.58 -41.11
CA ASN A 2 -3.45 -62.53 -40.25
C ASN A 2 -2.55 -61.34 -40.58
N ARG A 3 -1.98 -60.68 -39.56
CA ARG A 3 -0.63 -60.09 -39.67
C ARG A 3 0.23 -60.45 -38.46
N LYS A 4 1.19 -61.34 -38.75
CA LYS A 4 2.47 -61.62 -38.07
C LYS A 4 3.27 -60.30 -37.93
N SER A 5 4.34 -60.09 -37.17
CA SER A 5 5.28 -60.87 -36.36
C SER A 5 6.06 -59.80 -35.55
N THR A 6 6.22 -59.93 -34.24
CA THR A 6 7.47 -60.34 -33.56
C THR A 6 8.74 -59.62 -34.03
N HIS A 7 9.25 -58.69 -33.21
CA HIS A 7 10.69 -58.46 -33.06
C HIS A 7 11.08 -58.57 -31.58
N ILE A 8 12.26 -59.15 -31.40
CA ILE A 8 12.80 -59.84 -30.23
C ILE A 8 13.86 -58.96 -29.56
N LEU A 9 13.87 -59.01 -28.21
CA LEU A 9 14.97 -58.83 -27.26
C LEU A 9 16.04 -57.74 -27.53
N ASN A 10 16.29 -56.90 -26.53
CA ASN A 10 17.42 -57.21 -25.65
C ASN A 10 17.36 -56.50 -24.29
N LEU A 11 17.80 -57.27 -23.29
CA LEU A 11 17.98 -56.92 -21.90
C LEU A 11 19.11 -55.90 -21.73
N LEU A 12 18.96 -54.99 -20.78
CA LEU A 12 20.07 -54.58 -19.91
C LEU A 12 19.50 -54.21 -18.53
N ALA A 13 19.81 -55.10 -17.60
CA ALA A 13 19.68 -54.89 -16.17
C ALA A 13 20.62 -53.76 -15.74
N GLY A 14 20.11 -52.86 -14.91
CA GLY A 14 20.88 -51.80 -14.27
C GLY A 14 20.21 -51.41 -12.96
N SER A 15 20.27 -52.32 -11.99
CA SER A 15 19.90 -52.03 -10.60
C SER A 15 20.89 -51.00 -10.03
N LEU A 16 20.41 -49.80 -9.71
CA LEU A 16 21.10 -48.89 -8.79
C LEU A 16 20.22 -48.62 -7.58
N LEU A 17 20.87 -48.75 -6.43
CA LEU A 17 20.34 -48.90 -5.09
C LEU A 17 20.55 -47.57 -4.32
N VAL A 18 19.61 -47.30 -3.41
CA VAL A 18 19.68 -46.48 -2.18
C VAL A 18 19.83 -44.94 -2.31
N LEU A 19 18.86 -44.19 -1.78
CA LEU A 19 18.87 -43.63 -0.41
C LEU A 19 17.66 -42.70 -0.24
N GLY A 20 16.83 -43.01 0.75
CA GLY A 20 15.70 -42.19 1.13
C GLY A 20 16.15 -40.84 1.70
N PHE A 21 15.46 -39.79 1.27
CA PHE A 21 14.97 -38.77 2.18
C PHE A 21 13.48 -38.64 1.90
N ALA A 22 12.66 -39.18 2.80
CA ALA A 22 11.32 -38.65 3.00
C ALA A 22 11.49 -37.25 3.61
N GLY A 23 11.88 -36.30 2.76
CA GLY A 23 11.80 -34.90 3.08
C GLY A 23 10.32 -34.57 3.08
N SER A 24 9.73 -34.44 4.27
CA SER A 24 8.48 -33.73 4.44
C SER A 24 8.64 -32.37 3.75
N ALA A 25 8.10 -32.23 2.54
CA ALA A 25 7.81 -30.92 2.02
C ALA A 25 6.77 -30.36 2.99
N LEU A 26 7.26 -29.58 3.96
CA LEU A 26 6.45 -28.61 4.68
C LEU A 26 5.55 -27.98 3.63
N ALA A 27 4.25 -28.03 3.88
CA ALA A 27 3.26 -27.36 3.06
C ALA A 27 3.86 -26.04 2.60
N ASN A 28 4.11 -25.91 1.29
CA ASN A 28 4.14 -24.58 0.71
C ASN A 28 2.71 -24.10 0.95
N ALA A 29 2.53 -23.37 2.05
CA ALA A 29 1.38 -22.55 2.24
C ALA A 29 1.25 -21.81 0.91
N THR A 30 0.22 -22.14 0.13
CA THR A 30 -0.27 -21.24 -0.89
C THR A 30 -0.32 -19.90 -0.17
N PRO A 31 0.46 -18.88 -0.57
CA PRO A 31 0.41 -17.62 0.13
C PRO A 31 -1.06 -17.27 0.24
N SER A 32 -1.55 -17.17 1.48
CA SER A 32 -2.90 -16.71 1.78
C SER A 32 -3.13 -15.50 0.89
N PRO A 33 -4.31 -15.37 0.24
CA PRO A 33 -4.53 -14.42 -0.85
C PRO A 33 -3.80 -13.14 -0.51
N THR A 34 -2.72 -12.87 -1.26
CA THR A 34 -1.80 -11.82 -0.88
C THR A 34 -2.62 -10.56 -0.66
N LEU A 35 -2.43 -9.91 0.48
CA LEU A 35 -3.00 -8.61 0.84
C LEU A 35 -2.95 -7.58 -0.32
N ARG A 36 -2.08 -7.82 -1.31
CA ARG A 36 -1.98 -7.16 -2.63
C ARG A 36 -3.26 -7.06 -3.47
N ALA A 37 -4.32 -7.80 -3.17
CA ALA A 37 -5.60 -7.66 -3.90
C ALA A 37 -6.67 -6.86 -3.11
N ALA A 38 -6.36 -6.37 -1.92
CA ALA A 38 -7.32 -5.77 -0.99
C ALA A 38 -6.93 -4.39 -0.42
N LEU A 39 -5.80 -3.81 -0.83
CA LEU A 39 -5.35 -2.49 -0.35
C LEU A 39 -4.87 -1.62 -1.52
N ASP A 40 -5.79 -1.24 -2.40
CA ASP A 40 -5.56 -0.03 -3.18
C ASP A 40 -5.69 1.15 -2.21
N TYR A 41 -4.60 1.87 -1.99
CA TYR A 41 -4.70 3.18 -1.35
C TYR A 41 -5.42 4.12 -2.32
N SER A 42 -6.36 4.88 -1.78
CA SER A 42 -7.16 5.84 -2.53
C SER A 42 -6.36 7.09 -2.93
N ALA A 43 -5.27 7.39 -2.23
CA ALA A 43 -4.40 8.49 -2.56
C ALA A 43 -2.92 8.21 -2.22
N HIS A 44 -2.02 8.79 -3.00
CA HIS A 44 -0.59 8.84 -2.76
C HIS A 44 -0.16 10.30 -2.67
N PHE A 45 0.58 10.65 -1.61
CA PHE A 45 1.21 11.94 -1.44
C PHE A 45 2.72 11.81 -1.58
N SER A 46 3.33 12.67 -2.40
CA SER A 46 4.78 12.82 -2.54
C SER A 46 5.20 14.18 -1.99
N PRO A 47 5.78 14.23 -0.78
CA PRO A 47 6.25 15.48 -0.18
C PRO A 47 7.33 16.17 -1.02
N ASP A 48 8.24 15.40 -1.62
CA ASP A 48 9.34 15.95 -2.43
C ASP A 48 8.87 16.73 -3.67
N ARG A 49 7.66 16.44 -4.15
CA ARG A 49 7.04 17.12 -5.30
C ARG A 49 5.85 18.00 -4.91
N ASP A 50 5.46 18.00 -3.63
CA ASP A 50 4.19 18.51 -3.14
C ASP A 50 3.01 18.11 -4.06
N ASP A 51 2.98 16.85 -4.51
CA ASP A 51 1.93 16.33 -5.38
C ASP A 51 1.13 15.20 -4.75
N TRP A 52 -0.15 15.20 -5.10
CA TRP A 52 -1.10 14.18 -4.75
C TRP A 52 -1.50 13.42 -6.01
N GLN A 53 -1.55 12.11 -5.91
CA GLN A 53 -2.11 11.23 -6.91
C GLN A 53 -3.31 10.52 -6.28
N VAL A 54 -4.51 10.82 -6.76
CA VAL A 54 -5.73 10.13 -6.32
C VAL A 54 -6.11 9.04 -7.29
N PHE A 55 -6.72 7.97 -6.79
CA PHE A 55 -7.11 6.79 -7.54
C PHE A 55 -8.61 6.56 -7.40
N HIS A 56 -9.28 6.43 -8.54
CA HIS A 56 -10.69 6.09 -8.59
C HIS A 56 -10.87 4.58 -8.70
N HIS A 57 -12.02 4.09 -8.24
CA HIS A 57 -12.40 2.68 -8.32
C HIS A 57 -12.49 2.13 -9.76
N ASP A 58 -12.60 3.02 -10.76
CA ASP A 58 -12.61 2.68 -12.18
C ASP A 58 -11.20 2.59 -12.79
N GLY A 59 -10.15 2.72 -11.98
CA GLY A 59 -8.75 2.64 -12.38
C GLY A 59 -8.19 3.94 -12.95
N ARG A 60 -8.98 5.01 -13.07
CA ARG A 60 -8.45 6.34 -13.40
C ARG A 60 -7.69 6.91 -12.23
N SER A 61 -6.75 7.79 -12.54
CA SER A 61 -6.01 8.53 -11.53
C SER A 61 -5.88 10.00 -11.94
N LEU A 62 -5.95 10.89 -10.95
CA LEU A 62 -5.77 12.33 -11.13
C LEU A 62 -4.61 12.81 -10.29
N ARG A 63 -3.66 13.51 -10.93
CA ARG A 63 -2.61 14.22 -10.22
C ARG A 63 -3.09 15.62 -9.87
N VAL A 64 -2.95 16.00 -8.61
CA VAL A 64 -3.22 17.33 -8.09
C VAL A 64 -1.91 17.89 -7.56
N LEU A 65 -1.50 19.04 -8.07
CA LEU A 65 -0.31 19.74 -7.61
C LEU A 65 -0.70 20.69 -6.49
N ALA A 66 0.14 20.82 -5.46
CA ALA A 66 -0.01 21.91 -4.51
C ALA A 66 0.35 23.24 -5.19
N ASP A 67 -0.44 24.27 -4.93
CA ASP A 67 -0.08 25.64 -5.29
C ASP A 67 1.07 26.15 -4.42
N ALA A 68 1.73 27.22 -4.87
CA ALA A 68 2.90 27.78 -4.19
C ALA A 68 2.64 28.15 -2.71
N ASP A 69 1.41 28.56 -2.39
CA ASP A 69 0.97 28.95 -1.05
C ASP A 69 0.54 27.74 -0.19
N CYS A 70 0.59 26.52 -0.73
CA CYS A 70 0.17 25.29 -0.07
C CYS A 70 1.34 24.38 0.33
N ARG A 71 2.51 24.95 0.59
CA ARG A 71 3.68 24.18 0.96
C ARG A 71 3.60 23.67 2.39
N ASN A 72 4.06 22.43 2.57
CA ASN A 72 4.16 21.79 3.87
C ASN A 72 5.59 21.97 4.41
N GLU A 73 5.72 22.61 5.57
CA GLU A 73 7.03 22.81 6.21
C GLU A 73 7.64 21.50 6.72
N GLN A 74 6.78 20.54 7.07
CA GLN A 74 7.18 19.25 7.58
C GLN A 74 6.43 18.13 6.86
N ALA A 75 7.18 17.24 6.23
CA ALA A 75 6.62 16.06 5.58
C ALA A 75 6.15 15.03 6.62
N PRO A 76 4.96 14.43 6.45
CA PRO A 76 4.57 13.24 7.19
C PRO A 76 5.61 12.13 7.02
N PRO A 77 5.86 11.30 8.05
CA PRO A 77 6.64 10.08 7.89
C PRO A 77 6.13 9.21 6.74
N GLU A 78 7.07 8.66 5.97
CA GLU A 78 6.78 7.72 4.88
C GLU A 78 6.00 6.50 5.39
N GLY A 79 4.98 6.09 4.64
CA GLY A 79 4.24 4.85 4.89
C GLY A 79 2.74 5.00 4.67
N LEU A 80 2.00 3.99 5.10
CA LEU A 80 0.55 3.94 4.94
C LEU A 80 -0.13 4.60 6.14
N TRP A 81 -0.95 5.60 5.86
CA TRP A 81 -1.76 6.33 6.81
C TRP A 81 -3.24 6.04 6.59
N LEU A 82 -4.00 5.95 7.69
CA LEU A 82 -5.45 5.89 7.64
C LEU A 82 -5.99 7.31 7.52
N LEU A 83 -6.80 7.60 6.50
CA LEU A 83 -7.56 8.83 6.47
C LEU A 83 -8.84 8.63 7.30
N THR A 84 -9.01 9.46 8.32
CA THR A 84 -10.15 9.39 9.23
C THR A 84 -10.58 10.77 9.69
N ARG A 85 -11.45 10.84 10.70
CA ARG A 85 -11.87 12.07 11.35
C ARG A 85 -11.52 12.03 12.83
N ASN A 86 -10.99 13.13 13.35
CA ASN A 86 -10.68 13.27 14.76
C ASN A 86 -11.96 13.41 15.63
N GLY A 87 -11.79 13.57 16.95
CA GLY A 87 -12.91 13.74 17.88
C GLY A 87 -13.80 14.98 17.64
N ALA A 88 -13.35 15.94 16.83
CA ALA A 88 -14.11 17.11 16.39
C ALA A 88 -14.73 16.94 14.99
N GLY A 89 -14.60 15.76 14.36
CA GLY A 89 -15.11 15.47 13.02
C GLY A 89 -14.24 16.01 11.88
N GLN A 90 -13.07 16.58 12.18
CA GLN A 90 -12.15 17.14 11.18
C GLN A 90 -11.26 16.03 10.59
N PRO A 91 -10.92 16.10 9.29
CA PRO A 91 -10.09 15.09 8.66
C PRO A 91 -8.68 15.03 9.25
N GLU A 92 -8.16 13.82 9.43
CA GLU A 92 -6.80 13.56 9.91
C GLU A 92 -6.20 12.31 9.28
N LEU A 93 -4.88 12.26 9.19
CA LEU A 93 -4.13 11.04 8.97
C LEU A 93 -3.76 10.43 10.32
N LEU A 94 -4.17 9.18 10.51
CA LEU A 94 -3.86 8.38 11.68
C LEU A 94 -2.86 7.29 11.33
N ALA A 95 -1.76 7.24 12.08
CA ALA A 95 -0.74 6.22 11.95
C ALA A 95 -1.26 4.86 12.46
N PRO A 96 -1.24 3.80 11.63
CA PRO A 96 -1.43 2.44 12.12
C PRO A 96 -0.32 2.05 13.10
N SER A 97 -0.59 1.10 14.01
CA SER A 97 0.38 0.67 15.04
C SER A 97 1.71 0.15 14.49
N ALA A 98 1.72 -0.33 13.25
CA ALA A 98 2.91 -0.84 12.58
C ALA A 98 3.73 0.24 11.86
N LEU A 99 3.21 1.47 11.74
CA LEU A 99 3.92 2.56 11.08
C LEU A 99 5.07 3.06 11.96
N PRO A 100 6.33 3.00 11.53
CA PRO A 100 7.45 3.52 12.31
C PRO A 100 7.37 5.05 12.38
N LEU A 101 7.26 5.58 13.60
CA LEU A 101 7.19 7.01 13.84
C LEU A 101 8.45 7.51 14.59
N PRO A 102 8.91 8.75 14.34
CA PRO A 102 9.92 9.39 15.16
C PRO A 102 9.49 9.44 16.63
N ALA A 103 10.47 9.39 17.54
CA ALA A 103 10.19 9.49 18.98
C ALA A 103 9.43 10.78 19.32
N GLY A 104 8.35 10.67 20.08
CA GLY A 104 7.50 11.80 20.47
C GLY A 104 6.45 12.23 19.42
N HIS A 105 6.42 11.61 18.24
CA HIS A 105 5.38 11.86 17.26
C HIS A 105 4.03 11.31 17.75
N SER A 106 2.97 12.11 17.66
CA SER A 106 1.63 11.74 18.16
C SER A 106 1.00 10.57 17.40
N GLY A 107 1.36 10.41 16.14
CA GLY A 107 0.70 9.50 15.19
C GLY A 107 -0.57 10.08 14.59
N HIS A 108 -0.85 11.36 14.84
CA HIS A 108 -1.96 12.11 14.27
C HIS A 108 -1.42 13.28 13.48
N ILE A 109 -1.91 13.47 12.26
CA ILE A 109 -1.61 14.63 11.43
C ILE A 109 -2.94 15.23 10.95
N ALA A 110 -3.21 16.46 11.34
CA ALA A 110 -4.43 17.14 10.90
C ALA A 110 -4.34 17.46 9.41
N LEU A 111 -5.42 17.18 8.67
CA LEU A 111 -5.54 17.66 7.30
C LEU A 111 -6.23 19.03 7.31
N LEU A 112 -5.60 20.00 6.65
CA LEU A 112 -6.08 21.36 6.58
C LEU A 112 -6.06 21.86 5.14
N ALA A 113 -7.12 22.55 4.72
CA ALA A 113 -7.12 23.17 3.40
C ALA A 113 -6.02 24.24 3.32
N CYS A 114 -5.41 24.43 2.14
CA CYS A 114 -4.33 25.41 1.97
C CYS A 114 -4.75 26.82 2.39
N ASP A 115 -5.99 27.20 2.09
CA ASP A 115 -6.60 28.51 2.35
C ASP A 115 -7.14 28.67 3.77
N ALA A 116 -7.14 27.62 4.58
CA ALA A 116 -7.66 27.68 5.93
C ALA A 116 -6.67 28.38 6.90
N PRO A 117 -7.17 29.00 7.98
CA PRO A 117 -6.31 29.61 9.00
C PRO A 117 -5.35 28.59 9.60
N ALA A 118 -4.13 29.01 9.92
CA ALA A 118 -3.20 28.15 10.66
C ALA A 118 -3.86 27.66 11.96
N PRO A 119 -3.69 26.38 12.32
CA PRO A 119 -4.30 25.85 13.53
C PRO A 119 -3.67 26.49 14.76
N VAL A 120 -4.47 26.62 15.82
CA VAL A 120 -4.05 27.23 17.10
C VAL A 120 -3.10 26.32 17.88
N ASN A 121 -2.97 25.05 17.49
CA ASN A 121 -2.17 24.04 18.18
C ASN A 121 -0.99 23.58 17.32
N ASP A 122 0.14 23.32 17.97
CA ASP A 122 1.43 22.90 17.39
C ASP A 122 1.46 21.43 16.91
N GLY A 123 0.31 20.84 16.58
CA GLY A 123 0.23 19.48 16.05
C GLY A 123 0.81 19.39 14.64
N GLY A 124 1.19 18.19 14.22
CA GLY A 124 1.55 17.95 12.81
C GLY A 124 0.37 18.27 11.90
N VAL A 125 0.60 19.10 10.88
CA VAL A 125 -0.42 19.55 9.93
C VAL A 125 0.05 19.26 8.53
N LEU A 126 -0.86 18.73 7.71
CA LEU A 126 -0.67 18.57 6.29
C LEU A 126 -1.69 19.45 5.55
N ARG A 127 -1.19 20.46 4.85
CA ARG A 127 -1.91 21.34 3.94
C ARG A 127 -2.25 20.58 2.66
N VAL A 128 -3.51 20.69 2.24
CA VAL A 128 -4.06 20.00 1.07
C VAL A 128 -4.89 20.97 0.23
N PRO A 129 -4.78 20.96 -1.12
CA PRO A 129 -5.66 21.75 -2.00
C PRO A 129 -7.13 21.55 -1.67
N SER A 130 -7.91 22.64 -1.67
CA SER A 130 -9.29 22.62 -1.19
C SER A 130 -10.17 21.67 -2.01
N GLU A 131 -9.96 21.60 -3.33
CA GLU A 131 -10.68 20.66 -4.21
C GLU A 131 -10.34 19.20 -3.90
N LEU A 132 -9.09 18.94 -3.49
CA LEU A 132 -8.65 17.62 -3.11
C LEU A 132 -9.15 17.22 -1.72
N MET A 133 -9.23 18.17 -0.78
CA MET A 133 -9.69 17.92 0.58
C MET A 133 -11.09 17.30 0.58
N GLU A 134 -12.02 17.87 -0.19
CA GLU A 134 -13.38 17.37 -0.34
C GLU A 134 -13.38 15.93 -0.86
N TRP A 135 -12.63 15.66 -1.93
CA TRP A 135 -12.52 14.32 -2.50
C TRP A 135 -11.96 13.31 -1.50
N LEU A 136 -10.87 13.67 -0.80
CA LEU A 136 -10.26 12.80 0.21
C LEU A 136 -11.26 12.45 1.30
N THR A 137 -11.99 13.43 1.84
CA THR A 137 -12.94 13.20 2.92
C THR A 137 -14.10 12.27 2.57
N ASP A 138 -14.44 12.18 1.28
CA ASP A 138 -15.58 11.41 0.79
C ASP A 138 -15.18 10.05 0.22
N ASN A 139 -13.96 9.94 -0.33
CA ASN A 139 -13.56 8.80 -1.15
C ASN A 139 -12.34 8.06 -0.62
N ALA A 140 -11.53 8.70 0.23
CA ALA A 140 -10.27 8.11 0.64
C ALA A 140 -10.35 7.41 2.00
N GLY A 141 -9.88 6.16 2.02
CA GLY A 141 -9.70 5.38 3.25
C GLY A 141 -8.24 5.26 3.66
N LEU A 142 -7.34 5.14 2.68
CA LEU A 142 -5.91 4.97 2.92
C LEU A 142 -5.11 5.93 2.06
N VAL A 143 -4.09 6.53 2.66
CA VAL A 143 -3.14 7.44 2.01
C VAL A 143 -1.75 6.85 2.15
N TYR A 144 -1.06 6.62 1.04
CA TYR A 144 0.36 6.29 1.07
C TYR A 144 1.17 7.59 0.98
N VAL A 145 2.15 7.77 1.87
CA VAL A 145 3.13 8.86 1.80
C VAL A 145 4.46 8.27 1.35
N SER A 146 5.03 8.77 0.26
CA SER A 146 6.36 8.36 -0.21
C SER A 146 7.45 9.33 0.26
N ARG A 147 8.70 9.01 -0.07
CA ARG A 147 9.77 10.00 -0.22
C ARG A 147 9.89 10.32 -1.69
#